data_AF-A0A1C6T1N2-F1
#
_entry.id   AF-A0A1C6T1N2-F1
#
_cell.length_a   1.000
_cell.length_b   1.000
_cell.length_c   1.000
_cell.angle_alpha   90.00
_cell.angle_beta   90.00
_cell.angle_gamma   90.00
#
_symmetry.space_group_name_H-M   'P 1'
#
loop_
_entity.id
_entity.type
_entity.pdbx_description
1 polymer ?
#
loop_
_entity_poly.entity_id
_entity_poly.type
_entity_poly.pdbx_seq_one_letter_code
_entity_poly.pdbx_strand_id
1 'polypeptide(L)'
;MGTKTRVDVLSLEDFHQRLAARITEADQLLKKLNTELQCRPPALGSFADAVSSSRQYADLHTRYVDRVQRLRRSLVAVQEATQKILDNYRTTEARNKANAADIARVLGGVDDPLTEGSPRV
;
A
#
# COMPACT_ATOMS: atom_id res chain seq x y z
N MET A 1 2.35 -26.89 -0.94
CA MET A 1 2.63 -25.67 -0.15
C MET A 1 2.20 -24.41 -0.92
N GLY A 2 0.90 -24.16 -1.09
CA GLY A 2 0.41 -23.01 -1.90
C GLY A 2 -0.71 -22.17 -1.24
N THR A 3 -1.11 -22.54 -0.03
CA THR A 3 -2.22 -21.87 0.69
C THR A 3 -1.76 -20.62 1.43
N LYS A 4 -0.57 -20.65 2.06
CA LYS A 4 -0.04 -19.53 2.85
C LYS A 4 0.27 -18.29 2.00
N THR A 5 1.02 -18.46 0.90
CA THR A 5 1.40 -17.35 0.00
C THR A 5 0.19 -16.67 -0.63
N ARG A 6 -0.86 -17.44 -0.99
CA ARG A 6 -2.08 -16.89 -1.59
C ARG A 6 -2.91 -16.07 -0.61
N VAL A 7 -3.00 -16.52 0.64
CA VAL A 7 -3.68 -15.80 1.72
C VAL A 7 -2.95 -14.50 2.05
N ASP A 8 -1.62 -14.51 2.06
CA ASP A 8 -0.81 -13.30 2.31
C ASP A 8 -1.02 -12.25 1.20
N VAL A 9 -1.06 -12.65 -0.08
CA VAL A 9 -1.30 -11.73 -1.21
C VAL A 9 -2.70 -11.09 -1.15
N LEU A 10 -3.75 -11.88 -0.87
CA LEU A 10 -5.11 -11.34 -0.70
C LEU A 10 -5.18 -10.35 0.47
N SER A 11 -4.50 -10.64 1.58
CA SER A 11 -4.45 -9.75 2.73
C SER A 11 -3.71 -8.43 2.42
N LEU A 12 -2.69 -8.48 1.56
CA LEU A 12 -1.95 -7.30 1.09
C LEU A 12 -2.77 -6.46 0.10
N GLU A 13 -3.56 -7.09 -0.77
CA GLU A 13 -4.49 -6.39 -1.66
C GLU A 13 -5.59 -5.67 -0.87
N ASP A 14 -6.19 -6.33 0.12
CA ASP A 14 -7.16 -5.71 1.02
C ASP A 14 -6.55 -4.55 1.82
N PHE A 15 -5.33 -4.72 2.31
CA PHE A 15 -4.61 -3.66 3.01
C PHE A 15 -4.33 -2.47 2.07
N HIS A 16 -3.92 -2.73 0.83
CA HIS A 16 -3.70 -1.70 -0.19
C HIS A 16 -4.98 -0.89 -0.47
N GLN A 17 -6.14 -1.57 -0.60
CA GLN A 17 -7.43 -0.89 -0.78
C GLN A 17 -7.80 -0.02 0.42
N ARG A 18 -7.56 -0.51 1.64
CA ARG A 18 -7.80 0.26 2.87
C ARG A 18 -6.89 1.50 2.95
N LEU A 19 -5.64 1.42 2.49
CA LEU A 19 -4.74 2.57 2.43
C LEU A 19 -5.28 3.65 1.48
N ALA A 20 -5.80 3.27 0.30
CA ALA A 20 -6.38 4.22 -0.64
C ALA A 20 -7.57 4.99 -0.03
N ALA A 21 -8.43 4.30 0.72
CA ALA A 21 -9.53 4.93 1.46
C ALA A 21 -8.99 5.94 2.50
N ARG A 22 -7.97 5.57 3.28
CA ARG A 22 -7.36 6.47 4.28
C ARG A 22 -6.64 7.67 3.67
N ILE A 23 -6.02 7.51 2.50
CA ILE A 23 -5.43 8.63 1.75
C ILE A 23 -6.54 9.60 1.32
N THR A 24 -7.66 9.09 0.82
CA THR A 24 -8.82 9.90 0.44
C THR A 24 -9.38 10.69 1.61
N GLU A 25 -9.50 10.07 2.79
CA GLU A 25 -9.92 10.75 4.02
C GLU A 25 -8.93 11.87 4.41
N ALA A 26 -7.62 11.61 4.33
CA ALA A 26 -6.60 12.62 4.61
C ALA A 26 -6.66 13.80 3.61
N ASP A 27 -6.93 13.52 2.33
CA ASP A 27 -7.12 14.54 1.29
C ASP A 27 -8.36 15.39 1.55
N GLN A 28 -9.47 14.78 1.96
CA GLN A 28 -10.69 15.50 2.34
C GLN A 28 -10.45 16.39 3.56
N LEU A 29 -9.70 15.90 4.56
CA LEU A 29 -9.36 16.69 5.73
C LEU A 29 -8.45 17.88 5.38
N LEU A 30 -7.44 17.68 4.53
CA LEU A 30 -6.59 18.78 4.04
C LEU A 30 -7.39 19.79 3.24
N LYS A 31 -8.31 19.33 2.38
CA LYS A 31 -9.21 20.21 1.65
C LYS A 31 -10.01 21.05 2.65
N LYS A 32 -10.67 20.44 3.63
CA LYS A 32 -11.43 21.14 4.67
C LYS A 32 -10.60 22.19 5.41
N LEU A 33 -9.41 21.81 5.90
CA LEU A 33 -8.50 22.72 6.59
C LEU A 33 -8.09 23.90 5.68
N ASN A 34 -7.85 23.65 4.39
CA ASN A 34 -7.38 24.67 3.45
C ASN A 34 -8.49 25.45 2.73
N THR A 35 -9.75 25.01 2.75
CA THR A 35 -10.84 25.73 2.06
C THR A 35 -11.83 26.37 3.03
N GLU A 36 -12.15 25.69 4.13
CA GLU A 36 -13.19 26.15 5.06
C GLU A 36 -12.60 26.96 6.23
N LEU A 37 -11.37 26.62 6.64
CA LEU A 37 -10.72 27.19 7.82
C LEU A 37 -9.52 28.09 7.47
N GLN A 38 -9.14 28.14 6.19
CA GLN A 38 -8.06 29.00 5.74
C GLN A 38 -8.54 30.46 5.76
N CYS A 39 -7.70 31.35 6.33
CA CYS A 39 -7.91 32.81 6.31
C CYS A 39 -9.14 33.35 7.05
N ARG A 40 -9.76 32.56 7.94
CA ARG A 40 -10.78 33.06 8.88
C ARG A 40 -10.32 32.87 10.31
N PRO A 41 -9.35 33.68 10.79
CA PRO A 41 -9.22 33.86 12.23
C PRO A 41 -10.61 34.24 12.78
N PRO A 42 -11.06 33.63 13.88
CA PRO A 42 -12.34 34.00 14.47
C PRO A 42 -12.33 35.50 14.75
N ALA A 43 -13.38 36.21 14.33
CA ALA A 43 -13.52 37.65 14.52
C ALA A 43 -13.87 37.93 15.99
N LEU A 44 -12.86 37.80 16.87
CA LEU A 44 -12.99 37.93 18.32
C LEU A 44 -12.94 39.40 18.79
N GLY A 45 -12.86 40.37 17.86
CA GLY A 45 -12.69 41.79 18.15
C GLY A 45 -11.23 42.24 18.20
N SER A 46 -10.98 43.47 18.68
CA SER A 46 -9.65 44.11 18.71
C SER A 46 -9.00 44.16 20.10
N PHE A 47 -9.65 43.57 21.11
CA PHE A 47 -9.05 43.46 22.45
C PHE A 47 -7.77 42.63 22.40
N ALA A 48 -6.83 42.87 23.31
CA ALA A 48 -5.54 42.17 23.34
C ALA A 48 -5.71 40.63 23.40
N ASP A 49 -6.67 40.14 24.18
CA ASP A 49 -7.00 38.72 24.29
C ASP A 49 -7.58 38.13 23.00
N ALA A 50 -8.36 38.93 22.27
CA ALA A 50 -8.92 38.55 20.98
C ALA A 50 -7.81 38.37 19.93
N VAL A 51 -6.84 39.30 19.90
CA VAL A 51 -5.67 39.21 19.02
C VAL A 51 -4.79 38.01 19.40
N SER A 52 -4.56 37.77 20.68
CA SER A 52 -3.81 36.61 21.17
C SER A 52 -4.47 35.29 20.77
N SER A 53 -5.78 35.15 21.00
CA SER A 53 -6.56 33.96 20.65
C SER A 53 -6.61 33.72 19.14
N SER A 54 -6.74 34.79 18.35
CA SER A 54 -6.67 34.72 16.88
C SER A 54 -5.33 34.16 16.38
N ARG A 55 -4.21 34.59 16.97
CA ARG A 55 -2.87 34.07 16.65
C ARG A 55 -2.71 32.60 17.05
N GLN A 56 -3.20 32.22 18.23
CA GLN A 56 -3.18 30.82 18.68
C GLN A 56 -3.98 29.92 17.74
N TYR A 57 -5.13 30.39 17.26
CA TYR A 57 -5.93 29.66 16.28
C TYR A 57 -5.16 29.44 14.96
N ALA A 58 -4.47 30.46 14.46
CA ALA A 58 -3.67 30.36 13.23
C ALA A 58 -2.47 29.39 13.38
N ASP A 59 -1.79 29.41 14.52
CA ASP A 59 -0.72 28.46 14.83
C ASP A 59 -1.26 27.03 14.93
N LEU A 60 -2.39 26.85 15.62
CA LEU A 60 -3.06 25.55 15.72
C LEU A 60 -3.47 25.02 14.34
N HIS A 61 -4.08 25.85 13.50
CA HIS A 61 -4.41 25.51 12.12
C HIS A 61 -3.18 25.02 11.34
N THR A 62 -2.08 25.78 11.37
CA THR A 62 -0.83 25.43 10.68
C THR A 62 -0.30 24.08 11.15
N ARG A 63 -0.26 23.84 12.47
CA ARG A 63 0.18 22.56 13.04
C ARG A 63 -0.68 21.37 12.59
N TYR A 64 -1.99 21.55 12.49
CA TYR A 64 -2.89 20.49 12.01
C TYR A 64 -2.71 20.23 10.51
N VAL A 65 -2.56 21.27 9.68
CA VAL A 65 -2.25 21.09 8.25
C VAL A 65 -0.96 20.28 8.08
N ASP A 66 0.12 20.67 8.76
CA ASP A 66 1.40 19.96 8.70
C ASP A 66 1.28 18.51 9.13
N ARG A 67 0.55 18.24 10.21
CA ARG A 67 0.35 16.89 10.73
C ARG A 67 -0.39 16.00 9.74
N VAL A 68 -1.46 16.50 9.12
CA VAL A 68 -2.24 15.73 8.13
C VAL A 68 -1.43 15.53 6.85
N GLN A 69 -0.66 16.52 6.41
CA GLN A 69 0.25 16.37 5.26
C GLN A 69 1.33 15.31 5.51
N ARG A 70 1.90 15.25 6.72
CA ARG A 70 2.85 14.20 7.09
C ARG A 70 2.18 12.82 7.07
N LEU A 71 1.00 12.70 7.66
CA LEU A 71 0.22 11.46 7.62
C LEU A 71 -0.05 10.99 6.20
N ARG A 72 -0.53 11.88 5.32
CA ARG A 72 -0.78 11.57 3.91
C ARG A 72 0.47 11.04 3.21
N ARG A 73 1.63 11.71 3.38
CA ARG A 73 2.90 11.27 2.80
C ARG A 73 3.30 9.87 3.28
N SER A 74 3.14 9.58 4.56
CA SER A 74 3.41 8.25 5.11
C SER A 74 2.47 7.20 4.52
N LEU A 75 1.17 7.49 4.40
CA LEU A 75 0.21 6.55 3.81
C LEU A 75 0.52 6.25 2.34
N VAL A 76 0.87 7.28 1.55
CA VAL A 76 1.28 7.10 0.14
C VAL A 76 2.54 6.24 0.05
N ALA A 77 3.55 6.51 0.87
CA ALA A 77 4.79 5.71 0.88
C ALA A 77 4.52 4.23 1.22
N VAL A 78 3.63 3.95 2.17
CA VAL A 78 3.23 2.57 2.51
C VAL A 78 2.42 1.93 1.38
N GLN A 79 1.56 2.69 0.70
CA GLN A 79 0.81 2.20 -0.46
C GLN A 79 1.74 1.80 -1.60
N GLU A 80 2.73 2.64 -1.92
CA GLU A 80 3.75 2.36 -2.93
C GLU A 80 4.61 1.14 -2.56
N ALA A 81 5.02 1.01 -1.30
CA ALA A 81 5.76 -0.15 -0.82
C ALA A 81 4.93 -1.45 -0.95
N THR A 82 3.65 -1.41 -0.56
CA THR A 82 2.72 -2.53 -0.69
C THR A 82 2.54 -2.92 -2.17
N GLN A 83 2.40 -1.94 -3.06
CA GLN A 83 2.28 -2.19 -4.50
C GLN A 83 3.51 -2.91 -5.06
N LYS A 84 4.72 -2.45 -4.71
CA LYS A 84 5.98 -3.11 -5.13
C LYS A 84 6.06 -4.55 -4.65
N ILE A 85 5.60 -4.83 -3.43
CA ILE A 85 5.55 -6.20 -2.90
C ILE A 85 4.60 -7.05 -3.74
N LEU A 86 3.37 -6.56 -4.00
CA LEU A 86 2.39 -7.26 -4.82
C LEU A 86 2.91 -7.55 -6.24
N ASP A 87 3.58 -6.59 -6.87
CA ASP A 87 4.15 -6.75 -8.21
C ASP A 87 5.25 -7.83 -8.21
N ASN A 88 6.16 -7.79 -7.24
CA ASN A 88 7.20 -8.81 -7.08
C ASN A 88 6.63 -10.22 -6.89
N TYR A 89 5.56 -10.34 -6.09
CA TYR A 89 4.86 -11.63 -5.92
C TYR A 89 4.25 -12.11 -7.24
N ARG A 90 3.53 -11.25 -7.96
CA ARG A 90 2.90 -11.61 -9.24
C ARG A 90 3.93 -12.06 -10.28
N THR A 91 5.06 -11.36 -10.38
CA THR A 91 6.14 -11.73 -11.31
C THR A 91 6.81 -13.05 -10.90
N THR A 92 7.04 -13.27 -9.61
CA THR A 92 7.66 -14.50 -9.10
C THR A 92 6.76 -15.71 -9.33
N GLU A 93 5.46 -15.59 -9.04
CA GLU A 93 4.49 -16.65 -9.29
C GLU A 93 4.34 -16.95 -10.79
N ALA A 94 4.31 -15.93 -11.65
CA ALA A 94 4.28 -16.12 -13.10
C ALA A 94 5.52 -16.89 -13.61
N ARG A 95 6.72 -16.55 -13.10
CA ARG A 95 7.97 -17.24 -13.45
C ARG A 95 7.98 -18.69 -12.96
N ASN A 96 7.53 -18.93 -11.73
CA ASN A 96 7.44 -20.29 -11.18
C ASN A 96 6.45 -21.16 -11.98
N LYS A 97 5.31 -20.59 -12.38
CA LYS A 97 4.34 -21.30 -13.23
C LYS A 97 4.91 -21.64 -14.61
N ALA A 98 5.65 -20.71 -15.23
CA ALA A 98 6.32 -20.96 -16.51
C ALA A 98 7.38 -22.08 -16.39
N ASN A 99 8.27 -21.99 -15.39
CA ASN A 99 9.26 -23.03 -15.12
C ASN A 99 8.63 -24.39 -14.82
N ALA A 100 7.54 -24.42 -14.04
CA ALA A 100 6.84 -25.67 -13.75
C ALA A 100 6.20 -26.28 -15.00
N ALA A 101 5.66 -25.46 -15.91
CA ALA A 101 5.13 -25.92 -17.19
C ALA A 101 6.25 -26.44 -18.11
N ASP A 102 7.43 -25.81 -18.09
CA ASP A 102 8.60 -26.29 -18.83
C ASP A 102 9.13 -27.62 -18.25
N ILE A 103 9.24 -27.73 -16.92
CA ILE A 103 9.61 -28.99 -16.24
C ILE A 103 8.60 -30.09 -16.52
N ALA A 104 7.29 -29.80 -16.43
CA ALA A 104 6.24 -30.77 -16.73
C ALA A 104 6.28 -31.23 -18.20
N ARG A 105 6.62 -30.34 -19.13
CA ARG A 105 6.82 -30.70 -20.55
C ARG A 105 8.04 -31.61 -20.75
N VAL A 106 9.13 -31.34 -20.04
CA VAL A 106 10.34 -32.18 -20.09
C VAL A 106 10.09 -33.54 -19.45
N LEU A 107 9.43 -33.58 -18.29
CA LEU A 107 9.14 -34.83 -17.56
C LEU A 107 8.05 -35.67 -18.22
N GLY A 108 7.03 -35.06 -18.85
CA GLY A 108 6.02 -35.77 -19.64
C GLY A 108 6.53 -36.33 -20.96
N GLY A 109 7.79 -36.07 -21.32
CA GLY A 109 8.49 -36.73 -22.43
C GLY A 109 9.33 -37.94 -22.01
N VAL A 110 9.33 -38.31 -20.72
CA VAL A 110 10.08 -39.47 -20.19
C VAL A 110 9.13 -40.66 -20.00
N ASP A 111 8.48 -41.07 -21.07
CA ASP A 111 7.80 -42.38 -21.18
C ASP A 111 8.64 -43.29 -22.10
N ASP A 112 9.90 -43.53 -21.74
CA ASP A 112 10.65 -44.64 -22.29
C ASP A 112 10.98 -45.60 -21.14
N PRO A 113 10.33 -46.76 -21.03
CA PRO A 113 10.55 -47.68 -19.94
C PRO A 113 12.00 -48.17 -20.04
N LEU A 114 12.76 -47.96 -18.97
CA LEU A 114 14.03 -48.64 -18.73
C LEU A 114 13.76 -50.14 -18.86
N THR A 115 14.03 -50.69 -20.04
CA THR A 115 13.96 -52.11 -20.29
C THR A 115 15.02 -52.77 -19.43
N GLU A 116 14.57 -53.64 -18.53
CA GLU A 116 15.38 -54.37 -17.58
C GLU A 116 16.59 -55.00 -18.28
N GLY A 117 17.78 -54.51 -17.96
CA GLY A 117 19.04 -55.13 -18.35
C GLY A 117 19.16 -56.48 -17.66
N SER A 118 18.85 -57.56 -18.40
CA SER A 118 19.14 -58.94 -18.00
C SER A 118 20.66 -59.13 -17.72
N PRO A 119 21.03 -59.96 -16.72
CA PRO A 119 22.42 -60.17 -16.34
C PRO A 119 23.14 -60.96 -17.43
N ARG A 120 24.36 -60.52 -17.80
CA ARG A 120 25.25 -61.29 -18.67
C ARG A 120 25.96 -62.37 -17.85
N VAL A 121 25.78 -63.62 -18.28
CA VAL A 121 26.50 -64.84 -17.87
C VAL A 121 27.92 -64.79 -18.38
#